data_AF-A0A661TQ38-F1
#
_entry.id   AF-A0A661TQ38-F1
#
_cell.length_a   1.000
_cell.length_b   1.000
_cell.length_c   1.000
_cell.angle_alpha   90.00
_cell.angle_beta   90.00
_cell.angle_gamma   90.00
#
_symmetry.space_group_name_H-M   'P 1'
#
loop_
_entity.id
_entity.type
_entity.pdbx_description
1 polymer ?
#
loop_
_entity_poly.entity_id
_entity_poly.type
_entity_poly.pdbx_seq_one_letter_code
_entity_poly.pdbx_strand_id
1 'polypeptide(L)'
;HSGFPWWHNDSPYIMEQYLLHTANSSLLTSSGGPVCDGRKILSEGSRFEVFDRITCKTVGKLISEGQMSYNGGVRSVKALMYKNQVRIFNLKEGNDN
;
A
#
# COMPACT_ATOMS: atom_id res chain seq x y z
N HIS A 1 10.28 -9.30 3.35
CA HIS A 1 9.05 -8.60 2.92
C HIS A 1 8.07 -8.70 4.07
N SER A 2 7.45 -7.59 4.44
CA SER A 2 6.45 -7.55 5.53
C SER A 2 5.05 -7.55 4.94
N GLY A 3 4.10 -8.24 5.58
CA GLY A 3 2.69 -8.13 5.22
C GLY A 3 2.15 -6.74 5.52
N PHE A 4 1.00 -6.41 4.92
CA PHE A 4 0.21 -5.23 5.28
C PHE A 4 -0.58 -5.50 6.58
N PRO A 5 -1.03 -4.46 7.32
CA PRO A 5 -1.87 -4.65 8.50
C PRO A 5 -3.05 -5.60 8.23
N TRP A 6 -3.21 -6.60 9.11
CA TRP A 6 -4.12 -7.73 8.91
C TRP A 6 -5.22 -7.76 9.97
N TRP A 7 -6.39 -8.26 9.57
CA TRP A 7 -7.57 -8.44 10.40
C TRP A 7 -7.93 -7.14 11.12
N HIS A 8 -7.98 -7.09 12.46
CA HIS A 8 -8.35 -5.88 13.21
C HIS A 8 -7.41 -4.68 12.95
N ASN A 9 -6.23 -4.93 12.38
CA ASN A 9 -5.25 -3.91 12.06
C ASN A 9 -5.48 -3.29 10.67
N ASP A 10 -6.39 -3.82 9.83
CA ASP A 10 -6.76 -3.27 8.51
C ASP A 10 -7.61 -1.97 8.61
N SER A 11 -7.41 -1.19 9.68
CA SER A 11 -8.14 0.04 9.98
C SER A 11 -7.34 1.28 9.54
N PRO A 12 -8.02 2.38 9.14
CA PRO A 12 -7.35 3.57 8.60
C PRO A 12 -6.21 4.12 9.46
N TYR A 13 -6.42 4.18 10.78
CA TYR A 13 -5.43 4.69 11.72
C TYR A 13 -4.17 3.80 11.76
N ILE A 14 -4.35 2.49 11.92
CA ILE A 14 -3.23 1.55 12.04
C ILE A 14 -2.46 1.43 10.72
N MET A 15 -3.17 1.48 9.59
CA MET A 15 -2.53 1.48 8.26
C MET A 15 -1.63 2.69 8.05
N GLU A 16 -2.06 3.89 8.44
CA GLU A 16 -1.23 5.10 8.37
C GLU A 16 0.00 4.98 9.28
N GLN A 17 -0.16 4.51 10.52
CA GLN A 17 0.96 4.32 11.45
C GLN A 17 1.95 3.26 10.94
N TYR A 18 1.45 2.15 10.39
CA TYR A 18 2.28 1.12 9.79
C TYR A 18 3.10 1.65 8.62
N LEU A 19 2.48 2.43 7.72
CA LEU A 19 3.17 2.99 6.55
C LEU A 19 4.24 4.00 6.98
N LEU A 20 3.93 4.89 7.92
CA LEU A 20 4.90 5.85 8.47
C LEU A 20 6.04 5.15 9.21
N HIS A 21 5.71 4.14 10.03
CA HIS A 21 6.72 3.34 10.72
C HIS A 21 7.64 2.65 9.70
N THR A 22 7.06 1.99 8.70
CA THR A 22 7.82 1.31 7.64
C THR A 22 8.68 2.27 6.85
N ALA A 23 8.21 3.48 6.57
CA ALA A 23 9.00 4.51 5.87
C ALA A 23 10.21 4.98 6.69
N ASN A 24 10.10 5.00 8.01
CA ASN A 24 11.15 5.45 8.92
C ASN A 24 12.15 4.33 9.28
N SER A 25 11.69 3.09 9.38
CA SER A 25 12.51 1.95 9.82
C SER A 25 12.98 1.03 8.70
N SER A 26 12.38 1.12 7.51
CA SER A 26 12.62 0.22 6.38
C SER A 26 12.35 0.92 5.04
N LEU A 27 12.43 0.15 3.95
CA LEU A 27 11.95 0.60 2.64
C LEU A 27 10.43 0.42 2.57
N LEU A 28 9.67 1.48 2.27
CA LEU A 28 8.23 1.40 2.01
C LEU A 28 7.87 0.28 1.01
N THR A 29 8.69 0.13 -0.04
CA THR A 29 8.52 -0.88 -1.08
C THR A 29 8.79 -2.31 -0.62
N SER A 30 9.26 -2.54 0.61
CA SER A 30 9.44 -3.87 1.20
C SER A 30 8.13 -4.47 1.76
N SER A 31 7.07 -3.67 1.85
CA SER A 31 5.72 -4.14 2.18
C SER A 31 5.08 -4.87 1.01
N GLY A 32 4.40 -5.99 1.29
CA GLY A 32 3.73 -6.80 0.28
C GLY A 32 2.50 -6.15 -0.36
N GLY A 33 1.98 -5.07 0.22
CA GLY A 33 0.77 -4.41 -0.25
C GLY A 33 -0.53 -4.98 0.36
N PRO A 34 -1.64 -4.26 0.21
CA PRO A 34 -2.90 -4.52 0.92
C PRO A 34 -3.58 -5.81 0.47
N VAL A 35 -4.16 -6.55 1.41
CA VAL A 35 -4.95 -7.75 1.15
C VAL A 35 -6.33 -7.57 1.77
N CYS A 36 -7.38 -7.74 0.97
CA CYS A 36 -8.76 -7.51 1.40
C CYS A 36 -9.20 -8.46 2.53
N ASP A 37 -8.77 -9.73 2.51
CA ASP A 37 -9.13 -10.79 3.47
C ASP A 37 -10.64 -10.86 3.80
N GLY A 38 -11.47 -10.47 2.82
CA GLY A 38 -12.92 -10.41 2.94
C GLY A 38 -13.59 -11.64 2.32
N ARG A 39 -14.67 -12.11 2.94
CA ARG A 39 -15.54 -13.18 2.39
C ARG A 39 -16.78 -12.66 1.66
N LYS A 40 -16.88 -11.34 1.48
CA LYS A 40 -18.03 -10.66 0.87
C LYS A 40 -17.55 -9.85 -0.33
N ILE A 41 -17.91 -10.28 -1.53
CA ILE A 41 -17.46 -9.67 -2.79
C ILE A 41 -17.86 -8.19 -2.89
N LEU A 42 -19.05 -7.83 -2.41
CA LEU A 42 -19.55 -6.45 -2.41
C LEU A 42 -18.71 -5.51 -1.54
N SER A 43 -17.96 -6.03 -0.57
CA SER A 43 -17.09 -5.23 0.29
C SER A 43 -15.68 -5.08 -0.26
N GLU A 44 -15.30 -5.87 -1.28
CA GLU A 44 -13.95 -5.89 -1.83
C GLU A 44 -13.55 -4.53 -2.38
N GLY A 45 -14.36 -3.96 -3.28
CA GLY A 45 -14.08 -2.66 -3.89
C GLY A 45 -13.93 -1.54 -2.85
N SER A 46 -14.85 -1.48 -1.88
CA SER A 46 -14.78 -0.48 -0.80
C SER A 46 -13.54 -0.62 0.08
N ARG A 47 -13.03 -1.84 0.29
CA ARG A 47 -11.80 -2.06 1.08
C ARG A 47 -10.57 -1.57 0.33
N PHE A 48 -10.44 -1.91 -0.94
CA PHE A 48 -9.34 -1.41 -1.77
C PHE A 48 -9.36 0.12 -1.91
N GLU A 49 -10.53 0.74 -2.00
CA GLU A 49 -10.63 2.20 -2.01
C GLU A 49 -10.07 2.83 -0.71
N VAL A 50 -10.34 2.23 0.45
CA VAL A 50 -9.77 2.70 1.73
C VAL A 50 -8.25 2.51 1.73
N PHE A 51 -7.74 1.38 1.22
CA PHE A 51 -6.29 1.15 1.10
C PHE A 51 -5.61 2.18 0.21
N ASP A 52 -6.22 2.51 -0.93
CA ASP A 52 -5.73 3.53 -1.87
C ASP A 52 -5.67 4.90 -1.19
N ARG A 53 -6.76 5.32 -0.55
CA ARG A 53 -6.86 6.62 0.12
C ARG A 53 -5.83 6.78 1.22
N ILE A 54 -5.66 5.76 2.08
CA ILE A 54 -4.72 5.84 3.19
C ILE A 54 -3.27 5.76 2.71
N THR A 55 -2.97 4.92 1.72
CA THR A 55 -1.63 4.87 1.13
C THR A 55 -1.26 6.20 0.47
N CYS A 56 -2.16 6.75 -0.35
CA CYS A 56 -1.95 8.05 -0.99
C CYS A 56 -1.83 9.19 0.03
N LYS A 57 -2.63 9.18 1.10
CA LYS A 57 -2.54 10.15 2.20
C LYS A 57 -1.15 10.11 2.85
N THR A 58 -0.68 8.92 3.24
CA THR A 58 0.62 8.79 3.91
C THR A 58 1.78 9.17 2.99
N VAL A 59 1.80 8.69 1.75
CA VAL A 59 2.85 9.06 0.78
C VAL A 59 2.79 10.54 0.44
N GLY A 60 1.59 11.10 0.27
CA GLY A 60 1.38 12.53 0.04
C GLY A 60 1.92 13.40 1.18
N LYS A 61 1.74 12.97 2.43
CA LYS A 61 2.32 13.62 3.60
C LYS A 61 3.85 13.67 3.51
N LEU A 62 4.49 12.51 3.26
CA LEU A 62 5.96 12.43 3.11
C LEU A 62 6.49 13.34 1.98
N ILE A 63 5.74 13.47 0.88
CA ILE A 63 6.09 14.39 -0.21
C ILE A 63 5.95 15.85 0.26
N SER A 64 4.84 16.20 0.90
CA SER A 64 4.58 17.56 1.36
C SER A 64 5.57 18.07 2.41
N GLU A 65 6.12 17.15 3.20
CA GLU A 65 7.14 17.43 4.23
C GLU A 65 8.58 17.40 3.66
N GLY A 66 8.73 17.19 2.34
CA GLY A 66 10.04 17.15 1.68
C GLY A 66 10.84 15.87 1.94
N GLN A 67 10.25 14.87 2.60
CA GLN A 67 10.90 13.59 2.90
C GLN A 67 10.93 12.63 1.71
N MET A 68 10.14 12.90 0.67
CA MET A 68 10.09 12.08 -0.54
C MET A 68 9.89 12.94 -1.79
N SER A 69 10.62 12.65 -2.87
CA SER A 69 10.34 13.29 -4.16
C SER A 69 8.99 12.83 -4.71
N TYR A 70 8.30 13.71 -5.46
CA TYR A 70 7.02 13.36 -6.10
C TYR A 70 7.10 12.08 -6.93
N ASN A 71 8.11 11.98 -7.82
CA ASN A 71 8.33 10.80 -8.65
C ASN A 71 8.66 9.55 -7.82
N GLY A 72 9.34 9.71 -6.69
CA GLY A 72 9.56 8.64 -5.72
C GLY A 72 8.25 8.15 -5.12
N GLY A 73 7.36 9.06 -4.73
CA GLY A 73 6.04 8.73 -4.20
C GLY A 73 5.15 8.00 -5.20
N VAL A 74 5.10 8.46 -6.45
CA VAL A 74 4.34 7.77 -7.53
C VAL A 74 4.83 6.33 -7.70
N ARG A 75 6.15 6.11 -7.71
CA ARG A 75 6.72 4.76 -7.79
C ARG A 75 6.39 3.92 -6.55
N SER A 76 6.45 4.50 -5.36
CA SER A 76 6.11 3.82 -4.10
C SER A 76 4.65 3.38 -4.07
N VAL A 77 3.72 4.23 -4.48
CA VAL A 77 2.28 3.88 -4.56
C VAL A 77 2.06 2.77 -5.58
N LYS A 78 2.60 2.88 -6.81
CA LYS A 78 2.47 1.82 -7.83
C LYS A 78 3.09 0.49 -7.36
N ALA A 79 4.16 0.54 -6.58
CA ALA A 79 4.77 -0.64 -5.99
C ALA A 79 3.85 -1.29 -4.94
N LEU A 80 3.37 -0.50 -3.97
CA LEU A 80 2.55 -0.97 -2.86
C LEU A 80 1.19 -1.51 -3.31
N MET A 81 0.53 -0.84 -4.27
CA MET A 81 -0.82 -1.18 -4.70
C MET A 81 -0.87 -2.29 -5.76
N TYR A 82 0.25 -2.59 -6.43
CA TYR A 82 0.23 -3.54 -7.55
C TYR A 82 1.53 -4.33 -7.71
N LYS A 83 2.65 -3.66 -8.05
CA LYS A 83 3.86 -4.36 -8.52
C LYS A 83 4.44 -5.32 -7.50
N ASN A 84 4.36 -5.00 -6.22
CA ASN A 84 4.87 -5.86 -5.16
C ASN A 84 4.08 -7.17 -5.11
N GLN A 85 2.76 -7.12 -5.21
CA GLN A 85 1.92 -8.32 -5.19
C GLN A 85 2.17 -9.20 -6.40
N VAL A 86 2.21 -8.60 -7.59
CA VAL A 86 2.52 -9.33 -8.84
C VAL A 86 3.86 -10.05 -8.71
N ARG A 87 4.90 -9.36 -8.21
CA ARG A 87 6.24 -9.94 -8.01
C ARG A 87 6.26 -11.02 -6.93
N ILE A 88 5.65 -10.79 -5.78
CA ILE A 88 5.71 -11.70 -4.61
C ILE A 88 4.92 -12.98 -4.87
N PHE A 89 3.74 -12.86 -5.46
CA PHE A 89 2.86 -14.00 -5.74
C PHE A 89 3.10 -14.60 -7.13
N ASN A 90 4.11 -14.11 -7.86
CA ASN A 90 4.46 -14.55 -9.21
C ASN A 90 3.24 -14.57 -10.15
N LEU A 91 2.44 -13.51 -10.10
CA LEU A 91 1.26 -13.35 -10.95
C LEU A 91 1.70 -12.92 -12.34
N LYS A 92 0.92 -13.27 -13.37
CA LYS A 92 1.14 -12.71 -14.70
C LYS A 92 0.86 -11.21 -14.64
N GLU A 93 1.85 -10.40 -15.03
CA GLU A 93 1.63 -8.97 -15.22
C GLU A 93 0.57 -8.82 -16.31
N GLY A 94 -0.46 -8.00 -16.04
CA GLY A 94 -1.44 -7.69 -17.07
C GLY A 94 -0.71 -6.99 -18.21
N ASN A 95 -1.06 -7.29 -19.47
CA ASN A 95 -0.57 -6.47 -20.59
C ASN A 95 -1.08 -5.03 -20.36
N ASP A 96 -0.24 -4.17 -19.80
CA ASP A 96 -0.41 -2.71 -19.79
C ASP A 96 -0.32 -2.27 -21.26
N ASN A 97 -1.44 -2.32 -21.99
CA ASN A 97 -1.62 -1.67 -23.29
C ASN A 97 -1.75 -0.15 -23.10
#